data_AF-A0A817IQB2-F1
#
_entry.id   AF-A0A817IQB2-F1
#
_cell.length_a   1.000
_cell.length_b   1.000
_cell.length_c   1.000
_cell.angle_alpha   90.00
_cell.angle_beta   90.00
_cell.angle_gamma   90.00
#
_symmetry.space_group_name_H-M   'P 1'
#
loop_
_entity.id
_entity.type
_entity.pdbx_description
1 polymer ?
#
loop_
_entity_poly.entity_id
_entity_poly.type
_entity_poly.pdbx_seq_one_letter_code
_entity_poly.pdbx_strand_id
1 'polypeptide(L)'
;MIFATLHINLHYTDWVNESESHNVLQHDCLCVAASIDEANFNREIISYCMNDELPLKFHIENNNVFPKFTFDELLKRNITSQQLYLWSSPIDVAESYQFYLNKLSTSNDIFLETQVFYNCTLPRFGSMCQYEITYYHQNHLSLDEIIHDYYRTYEYNPYNFTCYTHLQCNRGPFPACLDWSEICDAQVNCLDEEFDEEHCWQIEINKCNDNEYRCTNGQCIPQSFFSR
;
A
#
# COMPACT_ATOMS: atom_id res chain seq x y z
N MET A 1 29.28 -12.14 -5.08
CA MET A 1 28.53 -11.51 -3.97
C MET A 1 27.59 -10.52 -4.62
N ILE A 2 26.29 -10.83 -4.66
CA ILE A 2 25.27 -9.94 -5.21
C ILE A 2 24.89 -9.00 -4.07
N PHE A 3 25.23 -7.72 -4.19
CA PHE A 3 24.74 -6.71 -3.25
C PHE A 3 23.32 -6.37 -3.67
N ALA A 4 22.34 -6.87 -2.93
CA ALA A 4 20.96 -6.43 -3.09
C ALA A 4 20.83 -5.09 -2.36
N THR A 5 20.53 -4.02 -3.09
CA THR A 5 20.17 -2.74 -2.48
C THR A 5 18.66 -2.72 -2.24
N LEU A 6 18.26 -2.30 -1.06
CA LEU A 6 16.86 -2.10 -0.71
C LEU A 6 16.24 -1.06 -1.66
N HIS A 7 15.08 -1.38 -2.24
CA HIS A 7 14.27 -0.44 -3.00
C HIS A 7 12.85 -0.47 -2.45
N ILE A 8 12.31 0.71 -2.18
CA ILE A 8 10.94 0.88 -1.70
C ILE A 8 10.19 1.63 -2.77
N ASN A 9 9.18 0.97 -3.32
CA ASN A 9 8.36 1.53 -4.37
C ASN A 9 6.97 1.76 -3.80
N LEU A 10 6.51 3.01 -3.91
CA LEU A 10 5.11 3.34 -3.70
C LEU A 10 4.42 3.47 -5.05
N HIS A 11 3.14 3.11 -5.06
CA HIS A 11 2.23 3.21 -6.20
C HIS A 11 0.99 4.02 -5.78
N TYR A 12 0.30 4.61 -6.75
CA TYR A 12 -0.81 5.54 -6.51
C TYR A 12 -0.42 6.73 -5.62
N THR A 13 0.71 7.35 -5.94
CA THR A 13 1.29 8.52 -5.25
C THR A 13 0.95 9.86 -5.91
N ASP A 14 0.23 9.83 -7.03
CA ASP A 14 -0.21 11.02 -7.74
C ASP A 14 -1.20 11.82 -6.89
N TRP A 15 -0.96 13.13 -6.79
CA TRP A 15 -1.85 14.01 -6.06
C TRP A 15 -3.13 14.27 -6.87
N VAL A 16 -4.26 13.81 -6.34
CA VAL A 16 -5.57 14.03 -6.93
C VAL A 16 -6.15 15.33 -6.36
N ASN A 17 -6.50 16.27 -7.23
CA ASN A 17 -7.08 17.56 -6.83
C ASN A 17 -8.34 17.35 -5.97
N GLU A 18 -8.54 18.23 -4.98
CA GLU A 18 -9.68 18.22 -4.04
C GLU A 18 -11.07 18.20 -4.71
N SER A 19 -11.18 18.61 -5.97
CA SER A 19 -12.43 18.55 -6.74
C SER A 19 -12.74 17.18 -7.35
N GLU A 20 -11.74 16.30 -7.47
CA GLU A 20 -11.84 14.92 -7.95
C GLU A 20 -11.74 13.90 -6.79
N SER A 21 -11.36 14.37 -5.58
CA SER A 21 -11.07 13.55 -4.40
C SER A 21 -12.29 12.92 -3.72
N HIS A 22 -13.51 13.12 -4.22
CA HIS A 22 -14.68 12.44 -3.67
C HIS A 22 -14.68 10.92 -3.95
N ASN A 23 -13.80 10.43 -4.84
CA ASN A 23 -13.77 9.04 -5.31
C ASN A 23 -12.44 8.29 -5.05
N VAL A 24 -11.40 8.95 -4.56
CA VAL A 24 -10.12 8.29 -4.24
C VAL A 24 -10.12 8.09 -2.74
N LEU A 25 -10.23 6.82 -2.29
CA LEU A 25 -10.33 6.42 -0.88
C LEU A 25 -8.97 6.04 -0.27
N GLN A 26 -7.96 5.84 -1.12
CA GLN A 26 -6.66 5.26 -0.78
C GLN A 26 -5.58 5.84 -1.69
N HIS A 27 -4.45 6.24 -1.11
CA HIS A 27 -3.27 6.76 -1.82
C HIS A 27 -1.97 6.31 -1.13
N ASP A 28 -0.83 6.54 -1.78
CA ASP A 28 0.51 6.21 -1.26
C ASP A 28 0.64 4.76 -0.77
N CYS A 29 0.31 3.81 -1.65
CA CYS A 29 0.26 2.40 -1.31
C CYS A 29 1.64 1.73 -1.36
N LEU A 30 1.94 0.96 -0.33
CA LEU A 30 3.09 0.06 -0.26
C LEU A 30 2.65 -1.37 -0.63
N CYS A 31 3.20 -1.90 -1.71
CA CYS A 31 2.87 -3.23 -2.19
C CYS A 31 3.94 -4.24 -1.74
N VAL A 32 3.53 -5.29 -1.04
CA VAL A 32 4.40 -6.38 -0.59
C VAL A 32 3.94 -7.68 -1.23
N ALA A 33 4.87 -8.44 -1.82
CA ALA A 33 4.57 -9.76 -2.34
C ALA A 33 4.59 -10.77 -1.18
N ALA A 34 3.42 -11.14 -0.68
CA ALA A 34 3.25 -12.12 0.38
C ALA A 34 3.05 -13.53 -0.19
N SER A 35 3.66 -14.53 0.44
CA SER A 35 3.38 -15.94 0.15
C SER A 35 2.27 -16.40 1.08
N ILE A 36 1.10 -16.71 0.54
CA ILE A 36 -0.05 -17.17 1.33
C ILE A 36 0.15 -18.62 1.77
N ASP A 37 0.88 -19.41 0.99
CA ASP A 37 1.04 -20.84 1.21
C ASP A 37 2.44 -21.29 0.77
N GLU A 38 3.26 -21.77 1.72
CA GLU A 38 4.63 -22.26 1.44
C GLU A 38 4.62 -23.44 0.44
N ALA A 39 3.50 -24.16 0.33
CA ALA A 39 3.37 -25.32 -0.54
C ALA A 39 3.05 -24.98 -2.01
N ASN A 40 2.39 -23.84 -2.29
CA ASN A 40 1.79 -23.58 -3.60
C ASN A 40 2.41 -22.43 -4.41
N PHE A 41 3.45 -21.75 -3.93
CA PHE A 41 4.12 -20.62 -4.63
C PHE A 41 3.17 -19.49 -5.10
N ASN A 42 1.92 -19.48 -4.64
CA ASN A 42 0.97 -18.43 -4.96
C ASN A 42 1.38 -17.19 -4.18
N ARG A 43 1.96 -16.23 -4.89
CA ARG A 43 2.32 -14.92 -4.36
C ARG A 43 1.15 -13.99 -4.59
N GLU A 44 0.58 -13.47 -3.53
CA GLU A 44 -0.35 -12.35 -3.60
C GLU A 44 0.40 -11.05 -3.36
N ILE A 45 0.00 -10.00 -4.07
CA ILE A 45 0.49 -8.65 -3.81
C ILE A 45 -0.51 -8.02 -2.85
N ILE A 46 -0.08 -7.83 -1.60
CA ILE A 46 -0.86 -7.13 -0.59
C ILE A 46 -0.47 -5.66 -0.62
N SER A 47 -1.46 -4.79 -0.78
CA SER A 47 -1.28 -3.34 -0.78
C SER A 47 -1.67 -2.75 0.56
N TYR A 48 -0.74 -2.07 1.22
CA TYR A 48 -0.98 -1.28 2.42
C TYR A 48 -1.03 0.20 2.02
N CYS A 49 -2.25 0.75 1.95
CA CYS A 49 -2.49 2.12 1.52
C CYS A 49 -2.76 3.04 2.71
N MET A 50 -2.45 4.33 2.53
CA MET A 50 -2.86 5.37 3.45
C MET A 50 -4.30 5.80 3.13
N ASN A 51 -5.11 6.03 4.17
CA ASN A 51 -6.47 6.55 4.03
C ASN A 51 -6.48 8.10 4.09
N ASP A 52 -7.42 8.73 3.38
CA ASP A 52 -7.50 10.19 3.18
C ASP A 52 -7.70 11.07 4.43
N GLU A 53 -7.86 10.48 5.62
CA GLU A 53 -8.00 11.27 6.84
C GLU A 53 -6.68 11.96 7.27
N LEU A 54 -5.53 11.49 6.76
CA LEU A 54 -4.20 11.95 7.17
C LEU A 54 -3.61 13.12 6.34
N PRO A 55 -3.72 13.17 4.99
CA PRO A 55 -3.11 14.24 4.19
C PRO A 55 -3.71 15.62 4.49
N LEU A 56 -5.00 15.67 4.83
CA LEU A 56 -5.76 16.91 5.04
C LEU A 56 -5.26 17.76 6.22
N LYS A 57 -4.51 17.18 7.17
CA LYS A 57 -4.02 17.89 8.36
C LYS A 57 -2.53 18.20 8.35
N PHE A 58 -1.72 17.43 7.62
CA PHE A 58 -0.30 17.70 7.52
C PHE A 58 -0.06 18.49 6.23
N HIS A 59 -0.17 19.81 6.32
CA HIS A 59 0.60 20.66 5.42
C HIS A 59 2.06 20.26 5.63
N ILE A 60 2.57 19.37 4.78
CA ILE A 60 3.99 19.05 4.73
C ILE A 60 4.64 20.39 4.42
N GLU A 61 5.24 21.01 5.43
CA GLU A 61 5.98 22.25 5.25
C GLU A 61 7.00 21.96 4.16
N ASN A 62 6.76 22.53 2.97
CA ASN A 62 7.60 22.41 1.81
C ASN A 62 8.84 23.29 1.99
N ASN A 63 9.46 23.18 3.16
CA ASN A 63 10.80 23.65 3.42
C ASN A 63 11.65 23.01 2.32
N ASN A 64 12.41 23.80 1.57
CA ASN A 64 13.26 23.37 0.45
C ASN A 64 14.42 22.45 0.89
N VAL A 65 14.13 21.44 1.72
CA VAL A 65 15.07 20.50 2.32
C VAL A 65 15.64 19.59 1.25
N PHE A 66 14.83 19.22 0.25
CA PHE A 66 15.23 18.31 -0.82
C PHE A 66 15.41 19.05 -2.15
N PRO A 67 16.46 18.73 -2.93
CA PRO A 67 16.58 19.20 -4.30
C PRO A 67 15.37 18.77 -5.13
N LYS A 68 14.83 19.69 -5.92
CA LYS A 68 13.69 19.46 -6.80
C LYS A 68 14.12 19.66 -8.23
N PHE A 69 13.64 18.83 -9.14
CA PHE A 69 13.93 18.93 -10.55
C PHE A 69 12.65 18.80 -11.36
N THR A 70 12.48 19.63 -12.38
CA THR A 70 11.43 19.35 -13.38
C THR A 70 11.85 18.20 -14.29
N PHE A 71 10.90 17.58 -14.98
CA PHE A 71 11.21 16.55 -15.98
C PHE A 71 12.12 17.08 -17.10
N ASP A 72 11.94 18.34 -17.53
CA ASP A 72 12.83 19.01 -18.47
C ASP A 72 14.27 19.18 -17.91
N GLU A 73 14.41 19.53 -16.63
CA GLU A 73 15.72 19.63 -15.98
C GLU A 73 16.41 18.26 -15.85
N LEU A 74 15.66 17.21 -15.54
CA LEU A 74 16.16 15.83 -15.51
C LEU A 74 16.64 15.40 -16.90
N LEU A 75 15.86 15.72 -17.94
CA LEU A 75 16.20 15.43 -19.33
C LEU A 75 17.50 16.14 -19.73
N LYS A 76 17.63 17.44 -19.44
CA LYS A 76 18.85 18.23 -19.70
C LYS A 76 20.09 17.68 -19.01
N ARG A 77 19.91 16.91 -17.94
CA ARG A 77 20.97 16.24 -17.18
C ARG A 77 21.22 14.79 -17.63
N ASN A 78 20.54 14.32 -18.68
CA ASN A 78 20.59 12.95 -19.18
C ASN A 78 20.24 11.91 -18.10
N ILE A 79 19.28 12.23 -17.22
CA ILE A 79 18.78 11.26 -16.23
C ILE A 79 17.77 10.33 -16.89
N THR A 80 17.84 9.04 -16.58
CA THR A 80 16.87 8.04 -17.07
C THR A 80 15.78 7.75 -16.02
N SER A 81 14.63 7.27 -16.46
CA SER A 81 13.57 6.74 -15.58
C SER A 81 14.08 5.65 -14.64
N GLN A 82 14.97 4.77 -15.13
CA GLN A 82 15.62 3.76 -14.31
C GLN A 82 16.45 4.37 -13.17
N GLN A 83 17.12 5.50 -13.40
CA GLN A 83 17.85 6.19 -12.33
C GLN A 83 16.90 6.74 -11.27
N LEU A 84 15.75 7.31 -11.65
CA LEU A 84 14.74 7.75 -10.69
C LEU A 84 14.25 6.59 -9.82
N TYR A 85 13.95 5.44 -10.45
CA TYR A 85 13.57 4.22 -9.74
C TYR A 85 14.64 3.77 -8.74
N LEU A 86 15.92 3.78 -9.14
CA LEU A 86 17.05 3.44 -8.25
C LEU A 86 17.25 4.46 -7.11
N TRP A 87 16.73 5.68 -7.25
CA TRP A 87 16.74 6.72 -6.21
C TRP A 87 15.55 6.62 -5.25
N SER A 88 14.82 5.50 -5.24
CA SER A 88 13.62 5.31 -4.40
C SER A 88 12.50 6.30 -4.72
N SER A 89 12.44 6.77 -5.97
CA SER A 89 11.26 7.47 -6.49
C SER A 89 10.05 6.54 -6.50
N PRO A 90 8.83 7.03 -6.23
CA PRO A 90 7.62 6.27 -6.53
C PRO A 90 7.61 5.78 -7.97
N ILE A 91 7.02 4.60 -8.18
CA ILE A 91 6.99 3.98 -9.50
C ILE A 91 6.16 4.82 -10.47
N ASP A 92 5.07 5.43 -10.01
CA ASP A 92 4.22 6.32 -10.83
C ASP A 92 5.03 7.50 -11.39
N VAL A 93 5.91 8.08 -10.58
CA VAL A 93 6.78 9.19 -11.00
C VAL A 93 7.81 8.74 -12.03
N ALA A 94 8.42 7.56 -11.81
CA ALA A 94 9.39 6.99 -12.75
C ALA A 94 8.73 6.63 -14.09
N GLU A 95 7.51 6.08 -14.06
CA GLU A 95 6.71 5.77 -15.23
C GLU A 95 6.22 7.01 -15.96
N SER A 96 5.73 8.03 -15.25
CA SER A 96 5.36 9.33 -15.82
C SER A 96 6.56 9.98 -16.52
N TYR A 97 7.75 9.91 -15.91
CA TYR A 97 8.96 10.42 -16.54
C TYR A 97 9.33 9.61 -17.80
N GLN A 98 9.22 8.28 -17.78
CA GLN A 98 9.42 7.47 -18.98
C GLN A 98 8.40 7.80 -20.08
N PHE A 99 7.15 8.04 -19.70
CA PHE A 99 6.09 8.46 -20.61
C PHE A 99 6.40 9.82 -21.24
N TYR A 100 6.85 10.79 -20.44
CA TYR A 100 7.36 12.07 -20.92
C TYR A 100 8.50 11.89 -21.94
N LEU A 101 9.51 11.08 -21.61
CA LEU A 101 10.63 10.80 -22.52
C LEU A 101 10.18 10.21 -23.86
N ASN A 102 9.18 9.32 -23.84
CA ASN A 102 8.62 8.71 -25.04
C ASN A 102 7.83 9.74 -25.88
N LYS A 103 7.05 10.60 -25.24
CA LYS A 103 6.19 11.61 -25.89
C LYS A 103 6.97 12.77 -26.52
N LEU A 104 8.20 13.05 -26.10
CA LEU A 104 9.09 14.03 -26.76
C LEU A 104 9.22 13.79 -28.26
N SER A 105 9.06 12.54 -28.71
CA SER A 105 9.12 12.16 -30.13
C SER A 105 7.85 12.53 -30.94
N THR A 106 6.73 12.84 -30.27
CA THR A 106 5.39 12.85 -30.90
C THR A 106 4.54 14.09 -30.57
N SER A 107 4.77 14.79 -29.46
CA SER A 107 4.02 16.01 -29.09
C SER A 107 4.68 16.80 -27.96
N ASN A 108 4.66 18.15 -28.03
CA ASN A 108 5.05 19.04 -26.92
C ASN A 108 3.93 19.10 -25.87
N ASP A 109 3.92 18.15 -24.94
CA ASP A 109 2.98 18.13 -23.80
C ASP A 109 3.56 18.96 -22.64
N ILE A 110 3.26 20.26 -22.64
CA ILE A 110 3.80 21.26 -21.68
C ILE A 110 3.52 20.87 -20.21
N PHE A 111 2.45 20.12 -19.95
CA PHE A 111 2.07 19.74 -18.60
C PHE A 111 3.14 18.83 -17.95
N LEU A 112 3.59 17.80 -18.67
CA LEU A 112 4.59 16.85 -18.18
C LEU A 112 5.98 17.49 -18.03
N GLU A 113 6.33 18.46 -18.88
CA GLU A 113 7.60 19.20 -18.78
C GLU A 113 7.76 19.88 -17.41
N THR A 114 6.65 20.36 -16.84
CA THR A 114 6.62 21.07 -15.56
C THR A 114 6.45 20.18 -14.33
N GLN A 115 6.25 18.87 -14.52
CA GLN A 115 6.11 17.94 -13.40
C GLN A 115 7.41 17.88 -12.59
N VAL A 116 7.29 17.94 -11.27
CA VAL A 116 8.41 18.08 -10.33
C VAL A 116 8.72 16.73 -9.68
N PHE A 117 9.99 16.33 -9.77
CA PHE A 117 10.58 15.24 -9.03
C PHE A 117 11.32 15.76 -7.79
N TYR A 118 11.11 15.12 -6.64
CA TYR A 118 11.82 15.40 -5.40
C TYR A 118 12.93 14.37 -5.20
N ASN A 119 14.18 14.84 -5.16
CA ASN A 119 15.35 13.97 -5.04
C ASN A 119 15.67 13.70 -3.56
N CYS A 120 15.01 12.72 -2.97
CA CYS A 120 15.42 12.10 -1.71
C CYS A 120 16.19 10.80 -1.96
N THR A 121 16.84 10.35 -0.90
CA THR A 121 17.43 9.02 -0.81
C THR A 121 16.92 8.35 0.45
N LEU A 122 16.98 7.02 0.50
CA LEU A 122 16.67 6.26 1.72
C LEU A 122 17.39 6.88 2.94
N PRO A 123 16.71 7.01 4.09
CA PRO A 123 15.44 6.34 4.43
C PRO A 123 14.17 7.08 4.05
N ARG A 124 14.27 8.20 3.30
CA ARG A 124 13.10 8.98 2.88
C ARG A 124 12.61 8.59 1.50
N PHE A 125 11.30 8.59 1.33
CA PHE A 125 10.61 8.14 0.13
C PHE A 125 9.24 8.82 -0.03
N GLY A 126 8.57 8.59 -1.16
CA GLY A 126 7.32 9.26 -1.53
C GLY A 126 7.51 10.34 -2.59
N SER A 127 6.41 10.77 -3.21
CA SER A 127 6.40 11.73 -4.34
C SER A 127 6.96 13.10 -3.96
N MET A 128 6.92 13.46 -2.67
CA MET A 128 7.47 14.68 -2.09
C MET A 128 8.49 14.40 -0.97
N CYS A 129 9.00 13.17 -0.88
CA CYS A 129 9.89 12.74 0.22
C CYS A 129 9.25 12.89 1.61
N GLN A 130 7.94 12.70 1.66
CA GLN A 130 7.11 12.93 2.84
C GLN A 130 7.18 11.80 3.87
N TYR A 131 7.61 10.60 3.44
CA TYR A 131 7.72 9.43 4.30
C TYR A 131 9.17 9.17 4.69
N GLU A 132 9.36 8.64 5.89
CA GLU A 132 10.68 8.31 6.43
C GLU A 132 10.61 7.01 7.23
N ILE A 133 11.52 6.08 6.94
CA ILE A 133 11.77 4.94 7.83
C ILE A 133 12.65 5.42 8.97
N THR A 134 12.05 5.60 10.14
CA THR A 134 12.76 6.07 11.34
C THR A 134 13.77 5.06 11.87
N TYR A 135 13.61 3.78 11.55
CA TYR A 135 14.48 2.68 12.00
C TYR A 135 15.23 2.02 10.83
N TYR A 136 15.99 2.82 10.08
CA TYR A 136 16.78 2.35 8.94
C TYR A 136 18.26 2.23 9.29
N HIS A 137 18.85 1.07 8.99
CA HIS A 137 20.29 0.84 8.98
C HIS A 137 20.73 0.50 7.55
N GLN A 138 21.89 1.04 7.14
CA GLN A 138 22.43 0.81 5.78
C GLN A 138 22.68 -0.67 5.44
N ASN A 139 22.73 -1.53 6.47
CA ASN A 139 22.93 -2.97 6.33
C ASN A 139 21.63 -3.74 6.02
N HIS A 140 20.45 -3.11 6.15
CA HIS A 140 19.18 -3.76 5.83
C HIS A 140 19.04 -3.93 4.31
N LEU A 141 18.75 -5.15 3.89
CA LEU A 141 18.65 -5.57 2.49
C LEU A 141 17.20 -5.60 2.00
N SER A 142 16.24 -5.72 2.91
CA SER A 142 14.80 -5.75 2.59
C SER A 142 13.98 -4.92 3.59
N LEU A 143 12.76 -4.55 3.18
CA LEU A 143 11.79 -3.93 4.07
C LEU A 143 11.40 -4.90 5.21
N ASP A 144 11.30 -6.19 4.92
CA ASP A 144 11.01 -7.22 5.91
C ASP A 144 12.07 -7.24 7.03
N GLU A 145 13.36 -7.11 6.69
CA GLU A 145 14.44 -7.03 7.68
C GLU A 145 14.31 -5.80 8.57
N ILE A 146 13.94 -4.65 7.99
CA ILE A 146 13.68 -3.41 8.74
C ILE A 146 12.55 -3.61 9.74
N ILE A 147 11.42 -4.14 9.27
CA ILE A 147 10.22 -4.38 10.09
C ILE A 147 10.54 -5.37 11.22
N HIS A 148 11.24 -6.46 10.88
CA HIS A 148 11.62 -7.48 11.86
C HIS A 148 12.58 -6.92 12.92
N ASP A 149 13.58 -6.15 12.51
CA ASP A 149 14.55 -5.55 13.42
C ASP A 149 13.90 -4.49 14.34
N TYR A 150 12.96 -3.71 13.81
CA TYR A 150 12.15 -2.78 14.60
C TYR A 150 11.39 -3.52 15.72
N TYR A 151 10.61 -4.55 15.38
CA TYR A 151 9.83 -5.30 16.37
C TYR A 151 10.67 -6.17 17.31
N ARG A 152 11.88 -6.55 16.91
CA ARG A 152 12.85 -7.20 17.80
C ARG A 152 13.41 -6.23 18.83
N THR A 153 13.69 -4.99 18.43
CA THR A 153 14.37 -4.00 19.26
C THR A 153 13.40 -3.31 20.22
N TYR A 154 12.22 -2.95 19.72
CA TYR A 154 11.12 -2.45 20.52
C TYR A 154 10.21 -3.65 20.73
N GLU A 155 10.32 -4.33 21.89
CA GLU A 155 9.42 -5.43 22.28
C GLU A 155 7.99 -5.05 21.88
N TYR A 156 7.52 -5.60 20.75
CA TYR A 156 6.18 -5.34 20.28
C TYR A 156 5.27 -6.01 21.27
N ASN A 157 4.66 -5.21 22.13
CA ASN A 157 3.52 -5.63 22.91
C ASN A 157 2.33 -5.37 21.99
N PRO A 158 1.82 -6.38 21.25
CA PRO A 158 0.70 -6.16 20.34
C PRO A 158 -0.41 -5.44 21.11
N TYR A 159 -0.64 -4.17 20.75
CA TYR A 159 -1.76 -3.42 21.30
C TYR A 159 -3.04 -4.20 21.02
N ASN A 160 -3.94 -4.20 22.01
CA ASN A 160 -5.22 -4.91 22.05
C ASN A 160 -5.72 -5.36 20.67
N PHE A 161 -5.63 -6.66 20.41
CA PHE A 161 -6.31 -7.29 19.28
C PHE A 161 -7.78 -6.83 19.28
N THR A 162 -8.26 -6.40 18.12
CA THR A 162 -9.68 -6.10 17.92
C THR A 162 -10.41 -7.42 17.83
N CYS A 163 -10.95 -7.88 18.95
CA CYS A 163 -11.75 -9.08 18.99
C CYS A 163 -13.06 -8.88 18.24
N TYR A 164 -13.44 -9.84 17.40
CA TYR A 164 -14.79 -9.91 16.89
C TYR A 164 -15.75 -10.27 18.03
N THR A 165 -16.59 -9.32 18.46
CA THR A 165 -17.45 -9.48 19.64
C THR A 165 -18.86 -9.99 19.33
N HIS A 166 -19.23 -10.08 18.05
CA HIS A 166 -20.60 -10.42 17.63
C HIS A 166 -20.83 -11.93 17.50
N LEU A 167 -19.78 -12.73 17.51
CA LEU A 167 -19.85 -14.18 17.53
C LEU A 167 -19.40 -14.69 18.90
N GLN A 168 -20.18 -15.59 19.50
CA GLN A 168 -19.81 -16.25 20.74
C GLN A 168 -18.88 -17.42 20.43
N CYS A 169 -17.59 -17.16 20.41
CA CYS A 169 -16.55 -18.12 20.09
C CYS A 169 -15.49 -18.18 21.21
N ASN A 170 -15.16 -19.37 21.68
CA ASN A 170 -14.02 -19.59 22.57
C ASN A 170 -12.79 -19.93 21.74
N ARG A 171 -11.98 -18.92 21.40
CA ARG A 171 -10.74 -19.09 20.63
C ARG A 171 -9.62 -19.74 21.45
N GLY A 172 -9.66 -19.60 22.77
CA GLY A 172 -8.57 -20.00 23.66
C GLY A 172 -8.48 -19.14 24.93
N PRO A 173 -7.45 -19.38 25.75
CA PRO A 173 -7.23 -18.59 26.96
C PRO A 173 -6.94 -17.13 26.61
N PHE A 174 -7.51 -16.20 27.40
CA PHE A 174 -7.28 -14.77 27.27
C PHE A 174 -5.77 -14.46 27.19
N PRO A 175 -5.32 -13.60 26.25
CA PRO A 175 -6.11 -12.68 25.43
C PRO A 175 -6.56 -13.23 24.06
N ALA A 176 -6.46 -14.54 23.81
CA ALA A 176 -6.89 -15.11 22.53
C ALA A 176 -8.37 -14.82 22.26
N CYS A 177 -8.65 -14.19 21.14
CA CYS A 177 -9.99 -13.91 20.66
C CYS A 177 -10.01 -13.99 19.13
N LEU A 178 -11.19 -14.20 18.58
CA LEU A 178 -11.40 -14.38 17.16
C LEU A 178 -11.21 -13.06 16.41
N ASP A 179 -10.46 -13.08 15.30
CA ASP A 179 -10.41 -11.97 14.34
C ASP A 179 -11.57 -12.07 13.34
N TRP A 180 -12.01 -10.95 12.76
CA TRP A 180 -13.09 -10.97 11.77
C TRP A 180 -12.69 -11.72 10.49
N SER A 181 -11.40 -11.81 10.17
CA SER A 181 -10.89 -12.57 9.02
C SER A 181 -10.92 -14.09 9.23
N GLU A 182 -11.07 -14.55 10.47
CA GLU A 182 -11.13 -15.96 10.87
C GLU A 182 -12.59 -16.49 10.87
N ILE A 183 -13.54 -15.76 10.28
CA ILE A 183 -14.96 -16.15 10.18
C ILE A 183 -15.26 -16.54 8.74
N CYS A 184 -15.79 -17.74 8.55
CA CYS A 184 -16.13 -18.31 7.24
C CYS A 184 -14.93 -18.41 6.30
N ASP A 185 -13.77 -18.77 6.85
CA ASP A 185 -12.50 -18.92 6.12
C ASP A 185 -12.17 -20.39 5.81
N ALA A 186 -13.11 -21.29 6.07
CA ALA A 186 -13.00 -22.75 5.99
C ALA A 186 -12.04 -23.37 7.02
N GLN A 187 -11.63 -22.64 8.05
CA GLN A 187 -10.83 -23.13 9.17
C GLN A 187 -11.60 -23.01 10.48
N VAL A 188 -11.72 -24.10 11.22
CA VAL A 188 -12.34 -24.08 12.54
C VAL A 188 -11.34 -23.53 13.56
N ASN A 189 -11.60 -22.32 14.02
CA ASN A 189 -10.80 -21.56 14.98
C ASN A 189 -11.42 -21.57 16.39
N CYS A 190 -12.73 -21.79 16.50
CA CYS A 190 -13.42 -21.90 17.79
C CYS A 190 -13.21 -23.28 18.44
N LEU A 191 -12.85 -23.30 19.73
CA LEU A 191 -12.56 -24.53 20.49
C LEU A 191 -13.79 -25.24 21.03
N ASP A 192 -14.88 -24.51 21.24
CA ASP A 192 -16.10 -25.07 21.84
C ASP A 192 -16.94 -25.80 20.77
N GLU A 193 -17.23 -25.13 19.64
CA GLU A 193 -17.95 -25.65 18.46
C GLU A 193 -17.50 -24.87 17.21
N GLU A 194 -17.86 -25.32 15.99
CA GLU A 194 -17.48 -24.72 14.68
C GLU A 194 -18.26 -23.42 14.37
N PHE A 195 -18.50 -22.57 15.37
CA PHE A 195 -19.36 -21.38 15.25
C PHE A 195 -18.85 -20.34 14.25
N ASP A 196 -17.55 -20.24 14.09
CA ASP A 196 -16.90 -19.37 13.10
C ASP A 196 -17.16 -19.81 11.66
N GLU A 197 -17.47 -21.09 11.45
CA GLU A 197 -17.78 -21.69 10.15
C GLU A 197 -19.27 -22.07 9.99
N GLU A 198 -20.09 -21.79 11.00
CA GLU A 198 -21.52 -22.09 10.96
C GLU A 198 -22.29 -21.02 10.17
N HIS A 199 -23.29 -21.46 9.41
CA HIS A 199 -24.19 -20.57 8.66
C HIS A 199 -23.50 -19.64 7.65
N CYS A 200 -22.25 -19.91 7.26
CA CYS A 200 -21.54 -19.18 6.20
C CYS A 200 -22.30 -19.16 4.87
N TRP A 201 -23.13 -20.18 4.62
CA TRP A 201 -24.05 -20.19 3.48
C TRP A 201 -24.99 -18.99 3.44
N GLN A 202 -25.31 -18.33 4.56
CA GLN A 202 -26.14 -17.11 4.56
C GLN A 202 -25.41 -15.94 3.92
N ILE A 203 -24.09 -15.87 4.07
CA ILE A 203 -23.20 -14.93 3.38
C ILE A 203 -23.09 -15.33 1.89
N GLU A 204 -23.16 -16.63 1.60
CA GLU A 204 -23.20 -17.15 0.23
C GLU A 204 -24.52 -16.86 -0.51
N ILE A 205 -25.65 -16.90 0.21
CA ILE A 205 -27.01 -16.68 -0.28
C ILE A 205 -27.40 -15.21 -0.26
N ASN A 206 -26.63 -14.35 0.41
CA ASN A 206 -26.88 -12.91 0.46
C ASN A 206 -27.00 -12.36 -0.96
N LYS A 207 -28.22 -12.01 -1.36
CA LYS A 207 -28.52 -11.37 -2.63
C LYS A 207 -28.39 -9.88 -2.40
N CYS A 208 -27.34 -9.31 -2.97
CA CYS A 208 -27.17 -7.87 -3.04
C CYS A 208 -28.34 -7.24 -3.80
N ASN A 209 -28.62 -5.97 -3.52
CA ASN A 209 -29.64 -5.22 -4.26
C ASN A 209 -29.22 -5.08 -5.73
N ASP A 210 -30.18 -4.76 -6.62
CA ASP A 210 -29.93 -4.63 -8.07
C ASP A 210 -28.81 -3.63 -8.42
N ASN A 211 -28.45 -2.72 -7.49
CA ASN A 211 -27.43 -1.69 -7.65
C ASN A 211 -26.10 -2.03 -6.91
N GLU A 212 -25.92 -3.27 -6.48
CA GLU A 212 -24.78 -3.72 -5.68
C GLU A 212 -24.09 -4.93 -6.34
N TYR A 213 -22.76 -4.95 -6.28
CA TYR A 213 -21.94 -6.08 -6.67
C TYR A 213 -21.64 -6.97 -5.47
N ARG A 214 -21.68 -8.29 -5.69
CA ARG A 214 -21.37 -9.30 -4.66
C ARG A 214 -19.91 -9.73 -4.76
N CYS A 215 -19.12 -9.44 -3.73
CA CYS A 215 -17.75 -9.90 -3.59
C CYS A 215 -17.66 -11.42 -3.38
N THR A 216 -16.48 -12.00 -3.57
CA THR A 216 -16.22 -13.44 -3.37
C THR A 216 -16.46 -13.89 -1.93
N ASN A 217 -16.26 -13.00 -0.96
CA ASN A 217 -16.59 -13.21 0.46
C ASN A 217 -18.07 -12.91 0.80
N GLY A 218 -18.94 -12.72 -0.20
CA GLY A 218 -20.38 -12.49 -0.05
C GLY A 218 -20.81 -11.13 0.47
N GLN A 219 -19.88 -10.18 0.65
CA GLN A 219 -20.22 -8.80 0.93
C GLN A 219 -20.83 -8.11 -0.29
N CYS A 220 -21.76 -7.18 -0.05
CA CYS A 220 -22.39 -6.36 -1.08
C CYS A 220 -21.77 -4.97 -1.07
N ILE A 221 -21.16 -4.58 -2.17
CA ILE A 221 -20.63 -3.23 -2.38
C ILE A 221 -21.46 -2.52 -3.44
N PRO A 222 -21.66 -1.19 -3.38
CA PRO A 222 -22.34 -0.48 -4.44
C PRO A 222 -21.66 -0.71 -5.80
N GLN A 223 -22.44 -0.94 -6.86
CA GLN A 223 -21.93 -1.28 -8.17
C GLN A 223 -21.03 -0.19 -8.79
N SER A 224 -21.14 1.05 -8.28
CA SER A 224 -20.20 2.14 -8.59
C SER A 224 -18.75 1.78 -8.28
N PHE A 225 -18.50 0.97 -7.25
CA PHE A 225 -17.16 0.48 -6.87
C PHE A 225 -16.68 -0.70 -7.71
N PHE A 226 -17.55 -1.31 -8.52
CA PHE A 226 -17.23 -2.44 -9.41
C PHE A 226 -17.07 -2.00 -10.87
N SER A 227 -16.84 -0.71 -11.12
CA SER A 227 -16.70 -0.18 -12.48
C SER A 227 -15.38 -0.62 -13.13
N ARG A 228 -15.50 -1.23 -14.32
CA ARG A 228 -14.41 -1.50 -15.28
C ARG A 228 -14.10 -0.28 -16.12
#